data_AF-A0A256YLW4-F1
#
_entry.id   AF-A0A256YLW4-F1
#
_cell.length_a   1.000
_cell.length_b   1.000
_cell.length_c   1.000
_cell.angle_alpha   90.00
_cell.angle_beta   90.00
_cell.angle_gamma   90.00
#
_symmetry.space_group_name_H-M   'P 1'
#
loop_
_entity.id
_entity.type
_entity.pdbx_description
1 polymer ?
#
loop_
_entity_poly.entity_id
_entity_poly.type
_entity_poly.pdbx_seq_one_letter_code
_entity_poly.pdbx_strand_id
1 'polypeptide(L)'
;MYRKFFTSSNLVVIAGKNALQNDEIVKEARKQDLILHTKAKGSPFCIIKASKKPTGKIDNQSIKEAGIFCASFSKAWKQGKKIVEIHVFNKANTYKTKGMAKGTYGVKKILRRLKVKAGLAIGLKNKKLQCSPATALDKIYIKIQQGKQSKEKAAEKIQKLLDKRNIKISREKIMQLIPSGGFRI
;
A
#
# COMPACT_ATOMS: atom_id res chain seq x y z
N MET A 1 7.10 -12.89 3.37
CA MET A 1 6.95 -11.56 4.00
C MET A 1 6.07 -10.63 3.17
N TYR A 2 4.97 -10.12 3.76
CA TYR A 2 4.06 -9.14 3.16
C TYR A 2 4.66 -7.72 3.10
N ARG A 3 4.02 -6.79 2.39
CA ARG A 3 4.26 -5.35 2.56
C ARG A 3 3.50 -4.86 3.78
N LYS A 4 4.13 -4.00 4.58
CA LYS A 4 3.51 -3.42 5.77
C LYS A 4 3.92 -1.95 5.90
N PHE A 5 3.00 -1.12 6.36
CA PHE A 5 3.28 0.26 6.74
C PHE A 5 2.33 0.69 7.87
N PHE A 6 2.73 1.68 8.65
CA PHE A 6 1.90 2.34 9.66
C PHE A 6 1.30 3.63 9.10
N THR A 7 0.00 3.83 9.29
CA THR A 7 -0.69 5.09 8.97
C THR A 7 -0.29 6.20 9.92
N SER A 8 -0.67 7.44 9.61
CA SER A 8 -0.51 8.59 10.52
C SER A 8 -1.09 8.31 11.91
N SER A 9 -2.26 7.66 11.99
CA SER A 9 -2.92 7.21 13.22
C SER A 9 -2.37 5.90 13.82
N ASN A 10 -1.17 5.47 13.43
CA ASN A 10 -0.50 4.26 13.93
C ASN A 10 -1.27 2.94 13.70
N LEU A 11 -2.15 2.90 12.69
CA LEU A 11 -2.78 1.64 12.26
C LEU A 11 -1.86 0.89 11.32
N VAL A 12 -1.82 -0.45 11.43
CA VAL A 12 -1.03 -1.29 10.53
C VAL A 12 -1.83 -1.59 9.28
N VAL A 13 -1.25 -1.29 8.13
CA VAL A 13 -1.74 -1.74 6.82
C VAL A 13 -0.85 -2.86 6.31
N ILE A 14 -1.46 -3.97 5.91
CA ILE A 14 -0.77 -5.14 5.34
C ILE A 14 -1.22 -5.32 3.89
N ALA A 15 -0.28 -5.60 2.99
CA ALA A 15 -0.57 -5.81 1.57
C ALA A 15 0.22 -6.97 0.98
N GLY A 16 -0.45 -7.79 0.18
CA GLY A 16 0.16 -8.96 -0.46
C GLY A 16 1.14 -8.55 -1.57
N LYS A 17 2.19 -9.36 -1.78
CA LYS A 17 3.14 -9.15 -2.89
C LYS A 17 2.73 -9.84 -4.18
N ASN A 18 1.93 -10.89 -4.08
CA ASN A 18 1.47 -11.73 -5.17
C ASN A 18 0.07 -12.29 -4.86
N ALA A 19 -0.48 -13.05 -5.80
CA ALA A 19 -1.83 -13.62 -5.69
C ALA A 19 -2.00 -14.58 -4.49
N LEU A 20 -0.96 -15.37 -4.17
CA LEU A 20 -0.98 -16.30 -3.04
C LEU A 20 -1.05 -15.52 -1.71
N GLN A 21 -0.18 -14.53 -1.54
CA GLN A 21 -0.17 -13.68 -0.34
C GLN A 21 -1.44 -12.87 -0.19
N ASN A 22 -2.04 -12.42 -1.31
CA ASN A 22 -3.34 -11.77 -1.27
C ASN A 22 -4.42 -12.70 -0.68
N ASP A 23 -4.41 -13.98 -1.06
CA ASP A 23 -5.35 -14.95 -0.49
C ASP A 23 -5.09 -15.16 1.00
N GLU A 24 -3.84 -15.35 1.41
CA GLU A 24 -3.43 -15.54 2.81
C GLU A 24 -3.91 -14.39 3.68
N ILE A 25 -3.56 -13.14 3.35
CA ILE A 25 -3.91 -11.99 4.20
C ILE A 25 -5.42 -11.73 4.26
N VAL A 26 -6.16 -12.00 3.18
CA VAL A 26 -7.61 -11.85 3.15
C VAL A 26 -8.30 -12.98 3.94
N LYS A 27 -7.71 -14.17 4.01
CA LYS A 27 -8.17 -15.25 4.89
C LYS A 27 -7.92 -14.92 6.38
N GLU A 28 -6.75 -14.37 6.70
CA GLU A 28 -6.36 -13.94 8.06
C GLU A 28 -7.05 -12.64 8.52
N ALA A 29 -7.84 -11.98 7.67
CA ALA A 29 -8.57 -10.78 8.04
C ALA A 29 -9.78 -11.11 8.92
N ARG A 30 -10.01 -10.30 9.95
CA ARG A 30 -11.25 -10.41 10.74
C ARG A 30 -12.40 -9.78 9.99
N LYS A 31 -13.63 -10.19 10.29
CA LYS A 31 -14.87 -9.77 9.59
C LYS A 31 -14.98 -8.23 9.43
N GLN A 32 -14.55 -7.48 10.43
CA GLN A 32 -14.59 -6.02 10.49
C GLN A 32 -13.38 -5.29 9.86
N ASP A 33 -12.28 -6.00 9.57
CA ASP A 33 -11.09 -5.36 9.00
C ASP A 33 -11.43 -4.77 7.62
N LEU A 34 -11.01 -3.53 7.38
CA LEU A 34 -11.19 -2.86 6.09
C LEU A 34 -10.16 -3.37 5.10
N ILE A 35 -10.66 -3.64 3.90
CA ILE A 35 -9.93 -4.13 2.75
C ILE A 35 -10.10 -3.11 1.62
N LEU A 36 -8.98 -2.74 1.02
CA LEU A 36 -8.89 -1.80 -0.08
C LEU A 36 -8.29 -2.50 -1.29
N HIS A 37 -8.92 -2.28 -2.45
CA HIS A 37 -8.46 -2.79 -3.73
C HIS A 37 -8.85 -1.79 -4.82
N THR A 38 -8.08 -1.68 -5.90
CA THR A 38 -8.47 -0.85 -7.05
C THR A 38 -9.75 -1.37 -7.70
N LYS A 39 -10.52 -0.50 -8.35
CA LYS A 39 -11.67 -0.95 -9.17
C LYS A 39 -11.25 -1.97 -10.23
N ALA A 40 -10.11 -1.73 -10.88
CA ALA A 40 -9.52 -2.62 -11.86
C ALA A 40 -8.75 -3.78 -11.19
N LYS A 41 -8.52 -4.86 -11.93
CA LYS A 41 -7.63 -5.95 -11.50
C LYS A 41 -6.17 -5.50 -11.43
N GLY A 42 -5.37 -6.19 -10.64
CA GLY A 42 -3.91 -6.00 -10.59
C GLY A 42 -3.43 -5.03 -9.51
N SER A 43 -4.19 -4.87 -8.42
CA SER A 43 -3.69 -4.24 -7.19
C SER A 43 -3.51 -5.27 -6.09
N PRO A 44 -2.67 -4.98 -5.08
CA PRO A 44 -2.68 -5.79 -3.87
C PRO A 44 -4.00 -5.60 -3.11
N PHE A 45 -4.42 -6.62 -2.35
CA PHE A 45 -5.37 -6.42 -1.27
C PHE A 45 -4.65 -5.71 -0.13
N CYS A 46 -5.08 -4.50 0.22
CA CYS A 46 -4.53 -3.74 1.33
C CYS A 46 -5.50 -3.82 2.52
N ILE A 47 -5.05 -4.36 3.64
CA ILE A 47 -5.89 -4.62 4.81
C ILE A 47 -5.44 -3.70 5.93
N ILE A 48 -6.34 -2.83 6.37
CA ILE A 48 -6.16 -2.04 7.58
C ILE A 48 -6.58 -2.93 8.74
N LYS A 49 -5.61 -3.39 9.53
CA LYS A 49 -5.90 -4.19 10.73
C LYS A 49 -6.49 -3.25 11.78
N ALA A 50 -7.76 -3.45 12.14
CA ALA A 50 -8.33 -2.70 13.25
C ALA A 50 -7.56 -3.07 14.55
N SER A 51 -7.36 -2.13 15.48
CA SER A 51 -6.71 -2.48 16.74
C SER A 51 -7.61 -3.40 17.59
N LYS A 52 -7.10 -3.93 18.71
CA LYS A 52 -7.88 -4.75 19.66
C LYS A 52 -9.01 -3.98 20.36
N LYS A 53 -9.14 -2.66 20.15
CA LYS A 53 -10.23 -1.86 20.73
C LYS A 53 -11.49 -1.99 19.87
N PRO A 54 -12.63 -2.45 20.42
CA PRO A 54 -13.87 -2.68 19.67
C PRO A 54 -14.52 -1.44 19.03
N THR A 55 -13.97 -0.23 19.18
CA THR A 55 -14.72 1.02 18.92
C THR A 55 -13.94 2.14 18.22
N GLY A 56 -12.69 1.93 17.82
CA GLY A 56 -11.98 2.93 17.00
C GLY A 56 -12.47 2.89 15.55
N LYS A 57 -13.41 3.77 15.16
CA LYS A 57 -13.71 4.02 13.74
C LYS A 57 -12.37 4.29 13.03
N ILE A 58 -12.02 3.48 12.03
CA ILE A 58 -10.84 3.76 11.21
C ILE A 58 -11.05 5.14 10.57
N ASP A 59 -10.15 6.06 10.87
CA ASP A 59 -10.30 7.44 10.44
C ASP A 59 -10.15 7.58 8.90
N ASN A 60 -10.73 8.64 8.36
CA ASN A 60 -10.75 8.90 6.92
C ASN A 60 -9.34 9.04 6.33
N GLN A 61 -8.39 9.53 7.12
CA GLN A 61 -7.02 9.77 6.68
C GLN A 61 -6.26 8.45 6.54
N SER A 62 -6.39 7.53 7.49
CA SER A 62 -5.87 6.15 7.41
C SER A 62 -6.44 5.38 6.20
N ILE A 63 -7.74 5.54 5.92
CA ILE A 63 -8.37 4.95 4.72
C ILE A 63 -7.79 5.54 3.44
N LYS A 64 -7.62 6.86 3.38
CA LYS A 64 -7.03 7.55 2.23
C LYS A 64 -5.57 7.13 2.01
N GLU A 65 -4.78 7.01 3.07
CA GLU A 65 -3.40 6.54 3.04
C GLU A 65 -3.30 5.10 2.51
N ALA A 66 -4.10 4.19 3.05
CA ALA A 66 -4.16 2.83 2.53
C ALA A 66 -4.58 2.79 1.05
N GLY A 67 -5.48 3.68 0.63
CA GLY A 67 -5.89 3.82 -0.77
C GLY A 67 -4.76 4.29 -1.68
N ILE A 68 -4.01 5.32 -1.28
CA ILE A 68 -2.83 5.82 -2.02
C ILE A 68 -1.77 4.72 -2.12
N PHE A 69 -1.53 3.99 -1.03
CA PHE A 69 -0.60 2.86 -1.02
C PHE A 69 -1.05 1.77 -2.01
N CYS A 70 -2.33 1.35 -1.94
CA CYS A 70 -2.92 0.36 -2.85
C CYS A 70 -2.75 0.78 -4.32
N ALA A 71 -3.06 2.04 -4.65
CA ALA A 71 -2.90 2.60 -5.99
C ALA A 71 -1.43 2.54 -6.45
N SER A 72 -0.49 2.92 -5.58
CA SER A 72 0.95 3.00 -5.91
C SER A 72 1.59 1.62 -6.14
N PHE A 73 1.08 0.56 -5.52
CA PHE A 73 1.55 -0.81 -5.72
C PHE A 73 0.74 -1.59 -6.78
N SER A 74 -0.21 -0.93 -7.47
CA SER A 74 -1.06 -1.56 -8.47
C SER A 74 -0.50 -1.46 -9.90
N LYS A 75 -1.14 -2.17 -10.83
CA LYS A 75 -0.93 -1.99 -12.29
C LYS A 75 -1.17 -0.55 -12.74
N ALA A 76 -2.00 0.22 -12.04
CA ALA A 76 -2.27 1.62 -12.37
C ALA A 76 -1.01 2.50 -12.26
N TRP A 77 -0.11 2.20 -11.30
CA TRP A 77 1.21 2.85 -11.20
C TRP A 77 2.05 2.57 -12.44
N LYS A 78 2.16 1.31 -12.84
CA LYS A 78 2.91 0.90 -14.03
C LYS A 78 2.40 1.59 -15.30
N GLN A 79 1.08 1.82 -15.36
CA GLN A 79 0.39 2.48 -16.46
C GLN A 79 0.43 4.01 -16.39
N GLY A 80 1.05 4.62 -15.37
CA GLY A 80 1.09 6.08 -15.24
C GLY A 80 -0.26 6.74 -14.98
N LYS A 81 -1.24 5.99 -14.46
CA LYS A 81 -2.56 6.55 -14.16
C LYS A 81 -2.45 7.58 -13.04
N LYS A 82 -2.85 8.82 -13.33
CA LYS A 82 -2.78 9.94 -12.38
C LYS A 82 -3.77 9.81 -11.22
N ILE A 83 -4.99 9.33 -11.51
CA ILE A 83 -6.05 9.14 -10.52
C ILE A 83 -6.53 7.69 -10.60
N VAL A 84 -6.65 7.04 -9.45
CA VAL A 84 -7.04 5.64 -9.33
C VAL A 84 -8.25 5.54 -8.42
N GLU A 85 -9.28 4.81 -8.87
CA GLU A 85 -10.45 4.50 -8.05
C GLU A 85 -10.16 3.29 -7.16
N ILE A 86 -10.37 3.46 -5.85
CA ILE A 86 -10.20 2.45 -4.81
C ILE A 86 -11.58 2.12 -4.24
N HIS A 87 -11.89 0.83 -4.19
CA HIS A 87 -13.02 0.31 -3.44
C HIS A 87 -12.60 -0.03 -2.02
N VAL A 88 -13.41 0.37 -1.06
CA VAL A 88 -13.27 0.02 0.36
C VAL A 88 -14.44 -0.87 0.75
N PHE A 89 -14.13 -2.01 1.36
CA PHE A 89 -15.11 -2.98 1.86
C PHE A 89 -14.53 -3.66 3.10
N ASN A 90 -15.34 -4.27 3.94
CA ASN A 90 -14.84 -5.10 5.04
C ASN A 90 -14.72 -6.56 4.58
N LYS A 91 -14.01 -7.38 5.37
CA LYS A 91 -13.90 -8.82 5.10
C LYS A 91 -15.26 -9.52 5.00
N ALA A 92 -16.23 -9.16 5.84
CA ALA A 92 -17.58 -9.74 5.83
C ALA A 92 -18.30 -9.55 4.48
N ASN A 93 -17.98 -8.47 3.75
CA ASN A 93 -18.51 -8.21 2.42
C ASN A 93 -17.70 -8.87 1.29
N THR A 94 -16.77 -9.78 1.59
CA THR A 94 -16.04 -10.56 0.59
C THR A 94 -16.49 -12.00 0.55
N TYR A 95 -16.38 -12.63 -0.62
CA TYR A 95 -16.60 -14.06 -0.77
C TYR A 95 -15.60 -14.66 -1.78
N LYS A 96 -15.40 -15.96 -1.71
CA LYS A 96 -14.58 -16.72 -2.64
C LYS A 96 -15.22 -18.07 -2.91
N THR A 97 -15.59 -18.33 -4.16
CA THR A 97 -16.21 -19.60 -4.60
C THR A 97 -15.17 -20.53 -5.23
N LYS A 98 -15.51 -21.83 -5.31
CA LYS A 98 -14.76 -22.80 -6.14
C LYS A 98 -14.75 -22.29 -7.60
N GLY A 99 -13.59 -22.29 -8.25
CA GLY A 99 -13.40 -21.75 -9.60
C GLY A 99 -12.82 -20.33 -9.66
N MET A 100 -12.82 -19.56 -8.56
CA MET A 100 -12.15 -18.26 -8.54
C MET A 100 -10.63 -18.42 -8.47
N ALA A 101 -9.92 -17.73 -9.37
CA ALA A 101 -8.46 -17.72 -9.38
C ALA A 101 -7.85 -17.24 -8.05
N LYS A 102 -6.60 -17.67 -7.78
CA LYS A 102 -5.80 -17.15 -6.67
C LYS A 102 -5.71 -15.62 -6.75
N GLY A 103 -5.80 -14.95 -5.60
CA GLY A 103 -5.78 -13.48 -5.53
C GLY A 103 -7.02 -12.80 -6.11
N THR A 104 -8.12 -13.53 -6.32
CA THR A 104 -9.42 -12.97 -6.72
C THR A 104 -10.46 -13.23 -5.64
N TYR A 105 -11.24 -12.20 -5.31
CA TYR A 105 -12.37 -12.26 -4.38
C TYR A 105 -13.55 -11.51 -4.98
N GLY A 106 -14.75 -12.01 -4.73
CA GLY A 106 -15.98 -11.28 -5.00
C GLY A 106 -16.28 -10.32 -3.85
N VAL A 107 -16.94 -9.21 -4.16
CA VAL A 107 -17.32 -8.19 -3.16
C VAL A 107 -18.83 -8.00 -3.22
N LYS A 108 -19.53 -8.36 -2.14
CA LYS A 108 -20.99 -8.24 -2.02
C LYS A 108 -21.43 -6.78 -1.94
N LYS A 109 -20.71 -5.97 -1.16
CA LYS A 109 -21.03 -4.56 -0.93
C LYS A 109 -19.76 -3.72 -0.78
N ILE A 110 -19.70 -2.65 -1.57
CA ILE A 110 -18.67 -1.60 -1.44
C ILE A 110 -19.19 -0.59 -0.43
N LEU A 111 -18.41 -0.35 0.62
CA LEU A 111 -18.75 0.61 1.67
C LEU A 111 -18.43 2.04 1.26
N ARG A 112 -17.33 2.22 0.50
CA ARG A 112 -16.88 3.53 0.03
C ARG A 112 -16.06 3.40 -1.25
N ARG A 113 -16.11 4.44 -2.08
CA ARG A 113 -15.23 4.64 -3.24
C ARG A 113 -14.34 5.86 -2.98
N LEU A 114 -13.07 5.75 -3.32
CA LEU A 114 -12.10 6.84 -3.22
C LEU A 114 -11.47 7.07 -4.59
N LYS A 115 -11.23 8.33 -4.95
CA LYS A 115 -10.34 8.68 -6.05
C LYS A 115 -9.05 9.23 -5.44
N VAL A 116 -7.93 8.55 -5.68
CA VAL A 116 -6.63 8.93 -5.09
C VAL A 116 -5.59 9.15 -6.17
N LYS A 117 -4.66 10.07 -5.93
CA LYS A 117 -3.44 10.20 -6.73
C LYS A 117 -2.39 9.25 -6.16
N ALA A 118 -1.82 8.37 -6.99
CA ALA A 118 -0.74 7.49 -6.57
C ALA A 118 0.52 8.31 -6.27
N GLY A 119 1.27 7.91 -5.25
CA GLY A 119 2.43 8.65 -4.77
C GLY A 119 2.87 8.15 -3.39
N LEU A 120 4.17 7.97 -3.23
CA LEU A 120 4.77 7.49 -2.00
C LEU A 120 5.87 8.45 -1.56
N ALA A 121 6.42 8.19 -0.39
CA ALA A 121 7.61 8.82 0.12
C ALA A 121 8.37 7.80 0.96
N ILE A 122 9.68 8.02 1.08
CA ILE A 122 10.53 7.35 2.06
C ILE A 122 10.82 8.33 3.19
N GLY A 123 10.63 7.87 4.41
CA GLY A 123 10.77 8.67 5.62
C GLY A 123 10.70 7.83 6.88
N LEU A 124 10.61 8.49 8.03
CA LEU A 124 10.43 7.84 9.32
C LEU A 124 8.95 7.84 9.72
N LYS A 125 8.52 6.71 10.28
CA LYS A 125 7.32 6.56 11.09
C LYS A 125 7.69 5.81 12.37
N ASN A 126 7.43 6.39 13.54
CA ASN A 126 7.82 5.83 14.84
C ASN A 126 9.31 5.47 14.89
N LYS A 127 10.17 6.38 14.43
CA LYS A 127 11.64 6.21 14.29
C LYS A 127 12.09 5.07 13.36
N LYS A 128 11.17 4.41 12.64
CA LYS A 128 11.49 3.34 11.68
C LYS A 128 11.34 3.83 10.24
N LEU A 129 12.29 3.47 9.39
CA LEU A 129 12.23 3.82 7.97
C LEU A 129 11.09 3.05 7.27
N GLN A 130 10.31 3.76 6.47
CA GLN A 130 9.13 3.24 5.80
C GLN A 130 8.97 3.88 4.41
N CYS A 131 8.42 3.11 3.47
CA CYS A 131 7.92 3.60 2.19
C CYS A 131 6.39 3.57 2.22
N SER A 132 5.75 4.73 2.23
CA SER A 132 4.29 4.87 2.41
C SER A 132 3.80 6.20 1.80
N PRO A 133 2.49 6.51 1.80
CA PRO A 133 2.04 7.86 1.50
C PRO A 133 2.76 8.88 2.41
N ALA A 134 3.07 10.05 1.85
CA ALA A 134 3.79 11.10 2.57
C ALA A 134 3.11 11.52 3.87
N THR A 135 1.77 11.55 3.88
CA THR A 135 0.97 11.93 5.05
C THR A 135 1.03 10.92 6.20
N ALA A 136 1.50 9.70 5.95
CA ALA A 136 1.64 8.67 6.98
C ALA A 136 2.98 8.75 7.74
N LEU A 137 3.91 9.60 7.29
CA LEU A 137 5.27 9.69 7.82
C LEU A 137 5.38 10.88 8.78
N ASP A 138 6.14 10.70 9.86
CA ASP A 138 6.46 11.77 10.81
C ASP A 138 7.55 12.69 10.25
N LYS A 139 8.48 12.12 9.45
CA LYS A 139 9.54 12.87 8.75
C LYS A 139 9.73 12.31 7.35
N ILE A 140 9.62 13.16 6.34
CA ILE A 140 9.80 12.80 4.93
C ILE A 140 11.25 13.08 4.52
N TYR A 141 11.92 12.12 3.88
CA TYR A 141 13.24 12.32 3.28
C TYR A 141 13.17 12.47 1.76
N ILE A 142 12.40 11.62 1.10
CA ILE A 142 12.37 11.51 -0.35
C ILE A 142 10.92 11.30 -0.79
N LYS A 143 10.42 12.10 -1.74
CA LYS A 143 9.11 11.87 -2.39
C LYS A 143 9.32 10.98 -3.61
N ILE A 144 8.38 10.07 -3.83
CA ILE A 144 8.41 9.09 -4.92
C ILE A 144 7.13 9.22 -5.74
N GLN A 145 7.29 9.55 -7.01
CA GLN A 145 6.19 9.68 -7.96
C GLN A 145 6.40 8.75 -9.14
N GLN A 146 5.34 8.52 -9.90
CA GLN A 146 5.44 7.75 -11.13
C GLN A 146 6.23 8.58 -12.15
N GLY A 147 7.12 7.92 -12.89
CA GLY A 147 7.90 8.56 -13.93
C GLY A 147 8.56 7.55 -14.85
N LYS A 148 9.63 7.97 -15.54
CA LYS A 148 10.32 7.18 -16.56
C LYS A 148 11.58 6.46 -16.04
N GLN A 149 12.09 6.82 -14.86
CA GLN A 149 13.32 6.23 -14.33
C GLN A 149 13.09 4.77 -13.93
N SER A 150 14.02 3.88 -14.30
CA SER A 150 13.92 2.46 -13.91
C SER A 150 13.98 2.27 -12.40
N LYS A 151 13.49 1.12 -11.93
CA LYS A 151 13.46 0.80 -10.50
C LYS A 151 14.87 0.70 -9.90
N GLU A 152 15.80 0.18 -10.69
CA GLU A 152 17.21 0.00 -10.34
C GLU A 152 17.89 1.36 -10.13
N LYS A 153 17.74 2.28 -11.10
CA LYS A 153 18.25 3.65 -11.00
C LYS A 153 17.59 4.41 -9.86
N ALA A 154 16.28 4.18 -9.64
CA ALA A 154 15.54 4.74 -8.51
C ALA A 154 16.09 4.29 -7.17
N ALA A 155 16.34 2.99 -6.99
CA ALA A 155 16.89 2.46 -5.76
C ALA A 155 18.30 3.00 -5.47
N GLU A 156 19.15 3.11 -6.49
CA GLU A 156 20.48 3.70 -6.35
C GLU A 156 20.44 5.17 -5.94
N LYS A 157 19.58 5.97 -6.58
CA LYS A 157 19.38 7.39 -6.23
C LYS A 157 18.86 7.54 -4.81
N ILE A 158 17.89 6.72 -4.42
CA ILE A 158 17.35 6.70 -3.05
C ILE A 158 18.45 6.37 -2.05
N GLN A 159 19.25 5.33 -2.32
CA GLN A 159 20.35 4.91 -1.43
C GLN A 159 21.33 6.06 -1.20
N LYS A 160 21.83 6.68 -2.28
CA LYS A 160 22.75 7.83 -2.22
C LYS A 160 22.15 9.00 -1.41
N LEU A 161 20.86 9.29 -1.58
CA LEU A 161 20.17 10.35 -0.85
C LEU A 161 19.99 10.05 0.65
N LEU A 162 19.78 8.78 1.02
CA LEU A 162 19.68 8.34 2.41
C LEU A 162 21.06 8.26 3.08
N ASP A 163 22.08 7.82 2.35
CA ASP A 163 23.48 7.79 2.83
C ASP A 163 23.98 9.18 3.22
N LYS A 164 23.68 10.21 2.41
CA LYS A 164 23.98 11.62 2.73
C LYS A 164 23.30 12.12 4.01
N ARG A 165 22.32 11.37 4.55
CA ARG A 165 21.60 11.66 5.79
C ARG A 165 22.00 10.70 6.92
N ASN A 166 23.10 9.96 6.76
CA ASN A 166 23.56 8.92 7.68
C ASN A 166 22.54 7.79 7.90
N ILE A 167 21.68 7.51 6.91
CA ILE A 167 20.72 6.41 6.96
C ILE A 167 21.22 5.29 6.06
N LYS A 168 21.84 4.27 6.67
CA LYS A 168 22.35 3.10 5.96
C LYS A 168 21.23 2.12 5.64
N ILE A 169 21.07 1.81 4.35
CA ILE A 169 20.13 0.81 3.85
C ILE A 169 20.66 0.22 2.55
N SER A 170 20.51 -1.10 2.37
CA SER A 170 20.94 -1.77 1.15
C SER A 170 20.02 -1.46 -0.04
N ARG A 171 20.57 -1.52 -1.25
CA ARG A 171 19.81 -1.33 -2.49
C ARG A 171 18.70 -2.37 -2.61
N GLU A 172 18.96 -3.61 -2.25
CA GLU A 172 18.00 -4.73 -2.26
C GLU A 172 16.81 -4.42 -1.35
N LYS A 173 17.08 -3.85 -0.16
CA LYS A 173 16.03 -3.46 0.76
C LYS A 173 15.17 -2.34 0.19
N ILE A 174 15.77 -1.33 -0.46
CA ILE A 174 15.03 -0.27 -1.14
C ILE A 174 14.18 -0.85 -2.28
N MET A 175 14.73 -1.76 -3.08
CA MET A 175 14.00 -2.44 -4.16
C MET A 175 12.78 -3.20 -3.63
N GLN A 176 12.84 -3.75 -2.41
CA GLN A 176 11.70 -4.40 -1.76
C GLN A 176 10.66 -3.41 -1.21
N LEU A 177 11.10 -2.20 -0.83
CA LEU A 177 10.25 -1.14 -0.26
C LEU A 177 9.43 -0.39 -1.31
N ILE A 178 9.96 -0.19 -2.51
CA ILE A 178 9.30 0.60 -3.56
C ILE A 178 8.47 -0.29 -4.51
N PRO A 179 7.43 0.25 -5.19
CA PRO A 179 6.63 -0.51 -6.15
C PRO A 179 7.45 -0.99 -7.36
N SER A 180 6.81 -1.65 -8.31
CA SER A 180 7.42 -1.97 -9.61
C SER A 180 6.89 -1.00 -10.66
N GLY A 181 7.70 -0.66 -11.68
CA GLY A 181 7.36 0.34 -12.69
C GLY A 181 8.40 1.44 -12.74
N GLY A 182 8.03 2.58 -13.34
CA GLY A 182 8.91 3.73 -13.48
C GLY A 182 8.72 4.79 -12.39
N PHE A 183 9.76 5.59 -12.18
CA PHE A 183 9.88 6.52 -11.06
C PHE A 183 10.25 7.93 -11.49
N ARG A 184 9.86 8.89 -10.67
CA ARG A 184 10.39 10.26 -10.59
C ARG A 184 10.70 10.53 -9.11
N ILE A 185 11.96 10.79 -8.82
CA ILE A 185 12.53 11.01 -7.48
C ILE A 185 13.27 12.34 -7.49
#